data_AF-A0A8D1EVG3-F1
#
_entry.id   AF-A0A8D1EVG3-F1
#
_cell.length_a   1.000
_cell.length_b   1.000
_cell.length_c   1.000
_cell.angle_alpha   90.00
_cell.angle_beta   90.00
_cell.angle_gamma   90.00
#
_symmetry.space_group_name_H-M   'P 1'
#
loop_
_entity.id
_entity.type
_entity.pdbx_description
1 polymer ?
#
loop_
_entity_poly.entity_id
_entity_poly.type
_entity_poly.pdbx_seq_one_letter_code
_entity_poly.pdbx_strand_id
1 'polypeptide(L)'
;MYGASGGRAKTERKSGVKEEAGPGGAGGGGNRVELLVFGYACKLFRDDERALAQEQGQHLIPWMGDHKILIDRYDGRGHLHDLSEYDAEYSTWNRDYQLSEEEARIEALCDEERYLALHTDLLEEEARQGTAQEKLT
;
A
#
# COMPACT_ATOMS: atom_id res chain seq x y z
N MET A 1 24.00 40.54 35.82
CA MET A 1 25.27 40.57 35.05
C MET A 1 24.93 40.54 33.59
N TYR A 2 25.19 41.65 32.89
CA TYR A 2 24.87 41.87 31.48
C TYR A 2 26.00 41.35 30.58
N GLY A 3 25.66 40.92 29.37
CA GLY A 3 26.61 40.73 28.26
C GLY A 3 26.26 39.50 27.42
N ALA A 4 26.31 39.51 26.09
CA ALA A 4 26.52 40.59 25.13
C ALA A 4 25.96 40.07 23.79
N SER A 5 25.42 41.00 23.00
CA SER A 5 24.96 40.79 21.64
C SER A 5 26.13 40.56 20.68
N GLY A 6 26.03 39.52 19.85
CA GLY A 6 26.94 39.27 18.72
C GLY A 6 26.13 38.95 17.47
N GLY A 7 25.91 39.96 16.63
CA GLY A 7 25.20 39.83 15.36
C GLY A 7 25.98 38.96 14.37
N ARG A 8 25.34 37.91 13.85
CA ARG A 8 25.90 37.05 12.80
C ARG A 8 25.51 37.62 11.43
N ALA A 9 26.52 37.98 10.64
CA ALA A 9 26.37 38.47 9.29
C ALA A 9 25.64 37.45 8.39
N LYS A 10 24.63 37.91 7.63
CA LYS A 10 24.01 37.14 6.54
C LYS A 10 24.91 37.23 5.31
N THR A 11 25.39 36.08 4.84
CA THR A 11 25.98 35.96 3.50
C THR A 11 24.91 35.38 2.58
N GLU A 12 24.34 36.22 1.72
CA GLU A 12 23.50 35.76 0.62
C GLU A 12 24.37 34.99 -0.39
N ARG A 13 24.14 33.68 -0.54
CA ARG A 13 24.72 32.89 -1.62
C ARG A 13 23.68 32.75 -2.73
N LYS A 14 23.90 33.50 -3.80
CA LYS A 14 23.19 33.41 -5.07
C LYS A 14 23.77 32.23 -5.86
N SER A 15 23.06 31.10 -5.92
CA SER A 15 23.42 29.99 -6.80
C SER A 15 22.46 29.97 -8.00
N GLY A 16 22.94 30.48 -9.13
CA GLY A 16 22.28 30.28 -10.42
C GLY A 16 22.46 28.83 -10.86
N VAL A 17 21.36 28.16 -11.18
CA VAL A 17 21.38 26.86 -11.85
C VAL A 17 21.29 27.15 -13.36
N LYS A 18 22.28 26.66 -14.09
CA LYS A 18 22.38 26.73 -15.54
C LYS A 18 21.63 25.51 -16.09
N GLU A 19 20.60 25.76 -16.89
CA GLU A 19 19.82 24.74 -17.58
C GLU A 19 20.63 24.27 -18.79
N GLU A 20 21.00 22.98 -18.82
CA GLU A 20 21.62 22.34 -19.99
C GLU A 20 20.58 21.40 -20.60
N ALA A 21 20.04 21.76 -21.76
CA ALA A 21 19.14 20.94 -22.55
C ALA A 21 19.94 19.87 -23.31
N GLY A 22 19.69 18.59 -23.01
CA GLY A 22 20.17 17.46 -23.82
C GLY A 22 19.18 17.13 -24.95
N PRO A 23 19.65 16.75 -26.16
CA PRO A 23 18.77 16.57 -27.31
C PRO A 23 18.23 15.14 -27.42
N GLY A 24 16.99 15.03 -27.91
CA GLY A 24 16.61 13.98 -28.85
C GLY A 24 15.86 12.78 -28.26
N GLY A 25 14.54 12.79 -28.43
CA GLY A 25 13.68 11.62 -28.28
C GLY A 25 12.26 11.93 -28.76
N ALA A 26 12.07 12.00 -30.07
CA ALA A 26 10.74 12.16 -30.68
C ALA A 26 9.94 10.86 -30.53
N GLY A 27 8.72 10.94 -29.98
CA GLY A 27 7.77 9.83 -30.00
C GLY A 27 6.58 9.99 -29.04
N GLY A 28 5.41 10.29 -29.60
CA GLY A 28 4.11 9.99 -29.00
C GLY A 28 3.51 11.09 -28.11
N GLY A 29 2.56 11.84 -28.65
CA GLY A 29 1.65 12.70 -27.90
C GLY A 29 0.72 11.89 -27.00
N GLY A 30 1.21 11.50 -25.83
CA GLY A 30 0.40 11.20 -24.67
C GLY A 30 0.70 12.30 -23.66
N ASN A 31 -0.33 12.97 -23.15
CA ASN A 31 -0.17 14.01 -22.13
C ASN A 31 0.44 13.36 -20.88
N ARG A 32 1.77 13.33 -20.79
CA ARG A 32 2.49 12.74 -19.66
C ARG A 32 2.17 13.63 -18.47
N VAL A 33 1.31 13.15 -17.58
CA VAL A 33 1.01 13.85 -16.34
C VAL A 33 2.28 13.81 -15.50
N GLU A 34 2.91 14.97 -15.33
CA GLU A 34 4.09 15.11 -14.49
C GLU A 34 3.66 15.08 -13.02
N LEU A 35 3.99 13.99 -12.31
CA LEU A 35 3.74 13.89 -10.88
C LEU A 35 4.79 14.68 -10.12
N LEU A 36 4.41 15.87 -9.66
CA LEU A 36 5.26 16.71 -8.84
C LEU A 36 5.12 16.33 -7.36
N VAL A 37 6.17 15.74 -6.79
CA VAL A 37 6.23 15.38 -5.37
C VAL A 37 7.04 16.44 -4.63
N PHE A 38 6.40 17.16 -3.72
CA PHE A 38 7.04 18.15 -2.87
C PHE A 38 7.07 17.68 -1.42
N GLY A 39 8.23 17.78 -0.77
CA GLY A 39 8.41 17.49 0.65
C GLY A 39 8.67 18.76 1.46
N TYR A 40 8.25 18.75 2.72
CA TYR A 40 8.61 19.79 3.71
C TYR A 40 9.62 19.22 4.71
N ALA A 41 10.46 20.10 5.26
CA ALA A 41 11.36 19.71 6.34
C ALA A 41 10.55 19.35 7.61
N CYS A 42 10.76 18.15 8.16
CA CYS A 42 10.21 17.76 9.46
C CYS A 42 11.33 17.81 10.53
N LYS A 43 10.98 18.21 11.75
CA LYS A 43 11.91 18.21 12.88
C LYS A 43 11.84 16.85 13.57
N LEU A 44 12.90 16.06 13.42
CA LEU A 44 13.04 14.81 14.16
C LEU A 44 13.64 15.09 15.54
N PHE A 45 13.05 14.48 16.57
CA PHE A 45 13.59 14.46 17.91
C PHE A 45 14.09 13.06 18.19
N ARG A 46 15.33 12.95 18.65
CA ARG A 46 15.91 11.66 18.96
C ARG A 46 15.37 11.20 20.31
N ASP A 47 14.71 10.06 20.30
CA ASP A 47 14.15 9.38 21.48
C ASP A 47 14.48 7.89 21.33
N ASP A 48 15.68 7.53 21.78
CA ASP A 48 16.22 6.18 21.61
C ASP A 48 15.42 5.15 22.42
N GLU A 49 14.85 5.56 23.57
CA GLU A 49 14.02 4.69 24.40
C GLU A 49 12.71 4.33 23.69
N ARG A 50 12.01 5.32 23.11
CA ARG A 50 10.80 5.03 22.34
C ARG A 50 11.07 4.25 21.07
N ALA A 51 12.16 4.56 20.36
CA ALA A 51 12.56 3.80 19.18
C ALA A 51 12.78 2.32 19.53
N LEU A 52 13.51 2.03 20.61
CA LEU A 52 13.77 0.68 21.09
C LEU A 52 12.49 -0.01 21.57
N ALA A 53 11.58 0.69 22.25
CA ALA A 53 10.28 0.14 22.65
C ALA A 53 9.40 -0.24 21.44
N GLN A 54 9.47 0.55 20.35
CA GLN A 54 8.76 0.24 19.11
C GLN A 54 9.38 -0.94 18.37
N GLU A 55 10.71 -1.01 18.28
CA GLU A 55 11.44 -2.14 17.70
C GLU A 55 11.16 -3.44 18.45
N GLN A 56 11.07 -3.39 19.79
CA GLN A 56 10.71 -4.54 20.62
C GLN A 56 9.23 -4.93 20.55
N GLY A 57 8.40 -4.19 19.79
CA GLY A 57 6.98 -4.51 19.63
C GLY A 57 6.13 -4.24 20.88
N GLN A 58 6.58 -3.43 21.84
CA GLN A 58 5.85 -3.18 23.09
C GLN A 58 4.50 -2.47 22.88
N HIS A 59 4.34 -1.82 21.73
CA HIS A 59 3.11 -1.17 21.29
C HIS A 59 2.09 -2.15 20.72
N LEU A 60 2.48 -3.41 20.47
CA LEU A 60 1.61 -4.42 19.91
C LEU A 60 0.85 -5.18 20.99
N ILE A 61 -0.36 -5.61 20.66
CA ILE A 61 -1.21 -6.45 21.51
C ILE A 61 -1.75 -7.66 20.71
N PRO A 62 -2.04 -8.79 21.36
CA PRO A 62 -2.69 -9.94 20.70
C PRO A 62 -4.06 -9.58 20.15
N TRP A 63 -4.34 -9.99 18.92
CA TRP A 63 -5.66 -9.83 18.31
C TRP A 63 -6.60 -10.96 18.75
N MET A 64 -7.75 -10.61 19.33
CA MET A 64 -8.76 -11.59 19.77
C MET A 64 -8.23 -12.71 20.69
N GLY A 65 -7.14 -12.45 21.43
CA GLY A 65 -6.48 -13.44 22.27
C GLY A 65 -5.49 -14.37 21.56
N ASP A 66 -5.33 -14.26 20.23
CA ASP A 66 -4.32 -15.01 19.48
C ASP A 66 -2.97 -14.28 19.50
N HIS A 67 -1.98 -14.88 20.17
CA HIS A 67 -0.61 -14.34 20.26
C HIS A 67 0.21 -14.46 18.97
N LYS A 68 -0.27 -15.22 17.97
CA LYS A 68 0.36 -15.30 16.65
C LYS A 68 0.06 -14.08 15.79
N ILE A 69 -1.02 -13.37 16.10
CA ILE A 69 -1.50 -12.21 15.36
C ILE A 69 -1.42 -11.00 16.28
N LEU A 70 -0.46 -10.12 16.01
CA LEU A 70 -0.24 -8.91 16.76
C LEU A 70 -0.76 -7.69 16.00
N ILE A 71 -1.43 -6.78 16.70
CA ILE A 71 -1.93 -5.51 16.17
C ILE A 71 -1.41 -4.33 16.99
N ASP A 72 -1.36 -3.14 16.39
CA ASP A 72 -1.04 -1.91 17.14
C ASP A 72 -2.10 -1.66 18.23
N ARG A 73 -1.68 -1.18 19.40
CA ARG A 73 -2.58 -0.81 20.51
C ARG A 73 -3.63 0.23 20.12
N TYR A 74 -3.32 1.10 19.16
CA TYR A 74 -4.20 2.13 18.62
C TYR A 74 -4.80 1.74 17.27
N ASP A 75 -4.69 0.46 16.89
CA ASP A 75 -5.36 -0.06 15.71
C ASP A 75 -6.88 0.05 15.87
N GLY A 76 -7.55 0.60 14.85
CA GLY A 76 -9.01 0.82 14.87
C GLY A 76 -9.81 -0.47 15.01
N ARG A 77 -9.26 -1.61 14.57
CA ARG A 77 -9.89 -2.93 14.75
C ARG A 77 -10.10 -3.24 16.23
N GLY A 78 -9.17 -2.85 17.11
CA GLY A 78 -9.27 -3.03 18.56
C GLY A 78 -10.46 -2.34 19.22
N HIS A 79 -11.05 -1.33 18.55
CA HIS A 79 -12.25 -0.64 19.05
C HIS A 79 -13.54 -1.38 18.67
N LEU A 80 -13.48 -2.26 17.68
CA LEU A 80 -14.61 -3.06 17.19
C LEU A 80 -14.58 -4.44 17.88
N HIS A 81 -14.98 -4.44 19.15
CA HIS A 81 -14.91 -5.61 20.04
C HIS A 81 -16.14 -6.51 20.00
N ASP A 82 -17.27 -5.97 19.51
CA ASP A 82 -18.50 -6.73 19.31
C ASP A 82 -18.87 -6.64 17.83
N LEU A 83 -18.68 -7.75 17.12
CA LEU A 83 -19.04 -7.93 15.72
C LEU A 83 -20.31 -8.77 15.58
N SER A 84 -20.96 -9.18 16.68
CA SER A 84 -22.11 -10.07 16.63
C SER A 84 -23.27 -9.50 15.81
N GLU A 85 -23.45 -8.17 15.83
CA GLU A 85 -24.44 -7.46 15.01
C GLU A 85 -24.15 -7.55 13.50
N TYR A 86 -22.91 -7.86 13.10
CA TYR A 86 -22.47 -7.97 11.72
C TYR A 86 -22.06 -9.41 11.35
N ASP A 87 -22.19 -10.34 12.29
CA ASP A 87 -21.92 -11.74 12.02
C ASP A 87 -22.91 -12.22 10.96
N ALA A 88 -22.39 -12.99 10.00
CA ALA A 88 -23.19 -13.50 8.90
C ALA A 88 -24.38 -14.34 9.41
N GLU A 89 -24.23 -14.99 10.56
CA GLU A 89 -25.29 -15.75 11.23
C GLU A 89 -26.47 -14.90 11.73
N TYR A 90 -26.23 -13.63 12.10
CA TYR A 90 -27.25 -12.76 12.69
C TYR A 90 -27.71 -11.63 11.75
N SER A 91 -26.91 -11.29 10.74
CA SER A 91 -27.11 -10.07 9.93
C SER A 91 -27.34 -10.30 8.44
N THR A 92 -27.45 -11.56 7.97
CA THR A 92 -27.61 -11.86 6.55
C THR A 92 -29.05 -12.22 6.20
N TRP A 93 -29.60 -11.56 5.18
CA TRP A 93 -30.87 -11.94 4.54
C TRP A 93 -30.87 -13.37 3.97
N ASN A 94 -29.69 -13.97 3.85
CA ASN A 94 -29.41 -15.25 3.22
C ASN A 94 -28.98 -16.35 4.22
N ARG A 95 -29.36 -16.23 5.51
CA ARG A 95 -28.89 -17.13 6.59
C ARG A 95 -29.13 -18.61 6.31
N ASP A 96 -30.27 -18.92 5.69
CA ASP A 96 -30.71 -20.30 5.46
C ASP A 96 -30.38 -20.79 4.05
N TYR A 97 -29.69 -19.98 3.24
CA TYR A 97 -29.31 -20.38 1.89
C TYR A 97 -28.09 -21.27 1.92
N GLN A 98 -28.32 -22.50 1.47
CA GLN A 98 -27.28 -23.47 1.18
C GLN A 98 -27.19 -23.60 -0.34
N LEU A 99 -25.97 -23.61 -0.86
CA LEU A 99 -25.74 -23.87 -2.28
C LEU A 99 -26.38 -25.21 -2.63
N SER A 100 -27.16 -25.23 -3.70
CA SER A 100 -27.54 -26.49 -4.33
C SER A 100 -26.28 -27.23 -4.81
N GLU A 101 -26.41 -28.54 -5.03
CA GLU A 101 -25.30 -29.35 -5.54
C GLU A 101 -24.73 -28.78 -6.86
N GLU A 102 -25.59 -28.19 -7.68
CA GLU A 102 -25.18 -27.57 -8.94
C GLU A 102 -24.44 -26.25 -8.71
N GLU A 103 -24.96 -25.38 -7.85
CA GLU A 103 -24.29 -24.11 -7.53
C GLU A 103 -22.93 -24.35 -6.87
N ALA A 104 -22.81 -25.36 -6.01
CA ALA A 104 -21.54 -25.73 -5.40
C ALA A 104 -20.52 -26.25 -6.43
N ARG A 105 -20.97 -26.99 -7.46
CA ARG A 105 -20.11 -27.40 -8.59
C ARG A 105 -19.62 -26.20 -9.39
N ILE A 106 -20.50 -25.23 -9.65
CA ILE A 106 -20.15 -24.01 -10.39
C ILE A 106 -19.14 -23.18 -9.59
N GLU A 107 -19.38 -22.98 -8.29
CA GLU A 107 -18.48 -22.22 -7.41
C GLU A 107 -17.08 -22.85 -7.38
N ALA A 108 -16.98 -24.18 -7.29
CA ALA A 108 -15.70 -24.89 -7.31
C ALA A 108 -14.91 -24.65 -8.60
N LEU A 109 -15.59 -24.65 -9.76
CA LEU A 109 -14.96 -24.34 -11.04
C LEU A 109 -14.46 -22.89 -11.08
N CYS A 110 -15.26 -21.94 -10.60
CA CYS A 110 -14.86 -20.54 -10.52
C CYS A 110 -13.67 -20.32 -9.57
N ASP A 111 -13.61 -21.07 -8.47
CA ASP A 111 -12.49 -21.04 -7.52
C ASP A 111 -11.18 -21.52 -8.15
N GLU A 112 -11.23 -22.58 -8.95
CA GLU A 112 -10.08 -23.07 -9.70
C GLU A 112 -9.57 -22.01 -10.70
N GLU A 113 -10.47 -21.41 -11.50
CA GLU A 113 -10.12 -20.35 -12.45
C GLU A 113 -9.51 -19.12 -11.75
N ARG A 114 -10.09 -18.73 -10.60
CA ARG A 114 -9.58 -17.62 -9.78
C ARG A 114 -8.21 -17.92 -9.18
N TYR A 115 -7.98 -19.15 -8.73
CA TYR A 115 -6.68 -19.59 -8.24
C TYR A 115 -5.64 -19.55 -9.36
N LEU A 116 -5.97 -20.04 -10.56
CA LEU A 116 -5.10 -20.00 -11.73
C LEU A 116 -4.71 -18.57 -12.11
N ALA A 117 -5.67 -17.64 -12.10
CA ALA A 117 -5.41 -16.23 -12.40
C ALA A 117 -4.50 -15.53 -11.39
N LEU A 118 -4.51 -15.95 -10.12
CA LEU A 118 -3.60 -15.41 -9.10
C LEU A 118 -2.17 -15.91 -9.28
N HIS A 119 -2.01 -17.12 -9.80
CA HIS A 119 -0.73 -17.82 -9.89
C HIS A 119 -0.12 -17.82 -11.30
N THR A 120 -0.87 -17.34 -12.30
CA THR A 120 -0.45 -17.29 -13.70
C THR A 120 -0.78 -15.91 -14.25
N ASP A 121 0.19 -15.24 -14.87
CA ASP A 121 -0.08 -14.00 -15.60
C ASP A 121 -0.74 -14.34 -16.95
N LEU A 122 -2.05 -14.54 -16.90
CA LEU A 122 -2.86 -14.93 -18.06
C LEU A 122 -2.79 -13.88 -19.18
N LEU A 123 -2.60 -12.59 -18.85
CA LEU A 123 -2.45 -11.50 -19.83
C LEU A 123 -1.11 -11.59 -20.56
N GLU A 124 -0.03 -11.90 -19.85
CA GLU A 124 1.29 -12.10 -20.46
C GLU A 124 1.31 -13.36 -21.34
N GLU A 125 0.70 -14.46 -20.89
CA GLU A 125 0.53 -15.68 -21.69
C GLU A 125 -0.29 -15.43 -22.96
N GLU A 126 -1.42 -14.72 -22.86
CA GLU A 126 -2.28 -14.39 -24.02
C GLU A 126 -1.55 -13.48 -25.00
N ALA A 127 -0.80 -12.48 -24.52
CA ALA A 127 0.04 -11.63 -25.37
C ALA A 127 1.15 -12.43 -26.08
N ARG A 128 1.75 -13.41 -25.39
CA ARG A 128 2.76 -14.30 -25.97
C ARG A 128 2.16 -15.21 -27.04
N GLN A 129 0.95 -15.71 -26.83
CA GLN A 129 0.23 -16.54 -27.79
C GLN A 129 -0.24 -15.73 -29.00
N GLY A 130 -0.81 -14.53 -28.81
CA GLY A 130 -1.25 -13.65 -29.88
C GLY A 130 -0.10 -13.19 -30.79
N THR A 131 1.04 -12.81 -30.20
CA THR A 131 2.25 -12.46 -30.98
C THR A 131 2.87 -13.67 -31.67
N ALA A 132 2.69 -14.89 -31.15
CA ALA A 132 3.13 -16.11 -31.82
C ALA A 132 2.22 -16.50 -32.99
N GLN A 133 0.90 -16.28 -32.86
CA GLN A 133 -0.07 -16.50 -33.94
C GLN A 133 0.10 -15.49 -35.07
N GLU A 134 0.31 -14.21 -34.76
CA GLU A 134 0.57 -13.16 -35.75
C GLU A 134 1.85 -13.43 -36.56
N LYS A 135 2.87 -14.05 -35.95
CA LYS A 135 4.11 -14.43 -36.64
C LYS A 135 3.95 -15.64 -37.57
N LEU A 136 2.87 -16.41 -37.43
CA LEU A 136 2.61 -17.62 -38.22
C LEU A 136 1.72 -17.34 -39.44
N THR A 137 0.99 -16.22 -39.43
CA THR A 137 0.13 -15.74 -40.53
C THR A 137 0.84 -14.74 -41.43
#